data_AF-A0A2V0MV80-F1
#
_entry.id   AF-A0A2V0MV80-F1
#
_cell.length_a   1.000
_cell.length_b   1.000
_cell.length_c   1.000
_cell.angle_alpha   90.00
_cell.angle_beta   90.00
_cell.angle_gamma   90.00
#
_symmetry.space_group_name_H-M   'P 1'
#
loop_
_entity.id
_entity.type
_entity.pdbx_description
1 polymer ?
#
loop_
_entity_poly.entity_id
_entity_poly.type
_entity_poly.pdbx_seq_one_letter_code
_entity_poly.pdbx_strand_id
1 'polypeptide(L)'
;MPNVLIRDVPAKDLDQIRSEAAARGMSLQAYLREAMQAQAAHLRRRGALNRTAARLRRQPAVEEQDRQAVLEAIDGVHAERGARLGRKP
;
A
#
# COMPACT_ATOMS: atom_id res chain seq x y z
N MET A 1 -22.61 7.91 -6.71
CA MET A 1 -21.51 6.93 -6.87
C MET A 1 -21.88 5.98 -8.00
N PRO A 2 -20.93 5.55 -8.86
CA PRO A 2 -21.24 4.57 -9.89
C PRO A 2 -21.50 3.20 -9.25
N ASN A 3 -22.55 2.53 -9.70
CA ASN A 3 -22.84 1.15 -9.33
C ASN A 3 -22.17 0.20 -10.33
N VAL A 4 -21.62 -0.89 -9.83
CA VAL A 4 -20.97 -1.93 -10.64
C VAL A 4 -21.70 -3.25 -10.41
N LEU A 5 -22.13 -3.88 -11.49
CA LEU A 5 -22.69 -5.23 -11.48
C LEU A 5 -21.64 -6.20 -12.04
N ILE A 6 -21.22 -7.15 -11.22
CA ILE A 6 -20.33 -8.23 -11.64
C ILE A 6 -21.21 -9.43 -11.99
N ARG A 7 -21.16 -9.87 -13.24
CA ARG A 7 -21.93 -11.01 -13.76
C ARG A 7 -21.04 -12.24 -13.88
N ASP A 8 -21.69 -13.40 -13.92
CA ASP A 8 -21.06 -14.68 -14.24
C ASP A 8 -19.88 -15.03 -13.33
N VAL A 9 -19.98 -14.66 -12.04
CA VAL A 9 -18.99 -15.05 -11.03
C VAL A 9 -19.14 -16.55 -10.78
N PRO A 10 -18.07 -17.35 -10.92
CA PRO A 10 -18.11 -18.77 -10.61
C PRO A 10 -18.64 -19.01 -9.19
N ALA A 11 -19.58 -19.94 -9.04
CA ALA A 11 -20.26 -20.19 -7.76
C ALA A 11 -19.25 -20.47 -6.63
N LYS A 12 -18.22 -21.27 -6.92
CA LYS A 12 -17.15 -21.60 -5.98
C LYS A 12 -16.42 -20.35 -5.45
N ASP A 13 -16.13 -19.39 -6.32
CA ASP A 13 -15.42 -18.17 -5.95
C ASP A 13 -16.34 -17.25 -5.15
N LEU A 14 -17.62 -17.15 -5.55
CA LEU A 14 -18.61 -16.36 -4.83
C LEU A 14 -18.82 -16.88 -3.40
N ASP A 15 -18.90 -18.20 -3.22
CA ASP A 15 -19.07 -18.81 -1.91
C ASP A 15 -17.84 -18.60 -1.03
N GLN A 16 -16.63 -18.73 -1.58
CA GLN A 16 -15.40 -18.41 -0.85
C GLN A 16 -15.40 -16.95 -0.37
N ILE A 17 -15.75 -16.00 -1.24
CA ILE A 17 -15.77 -14.57 -0.89
C ILE A 17 -16.84 -14.30 0.18
N ARG A 18 -17.99 -14.96 0.12
CA ARG A 18 -19.03 -14.86 1.15
C ARG A 18 -18.54 -15.37 2.50
N SER A 19 -17.85 -16.52 2.53
CA SER A 19 -17.27 -17.08 3.75
C SER A 19 -16.24 -16.13 4.37
N GLU A 20 -15.35 -15.54 3.57
CA GLU A 20 -14.38 -14.54 4.05
C GLU A 20 -15.04 -13.28 4.60
N ALA A 21 -16.06 -12.77 3.92
CA ALA A 21 -16.82 -11.60 4.39
C ALA A 21 -17.51 -11.91 5.74
N ALA A 22 -18.14 -13.09 5.86
CA ALA A 22 -18.78 -13.54 7.09
C ALA A 22 -17.79 -13.72 8.25
N ALA A 23 -16.61 -14.29 7.99
CA ALA A 23 -15.55 -14.44 8.99
C ALA A 23 -15.07 -13.10 9.56
N ARG A 24 -15.18 -12.02 8.79
CA ARG A 24 -14.87 -10.64 9.21
C ARG A 24 -16.07 -9.88 9.77
N GLY A 25 -17.25 -10.51 9.85
CA GLY A 25 -18.49 -9.85 10.30
C GLY A 25 -18.99 -8.77 9.34
N MET A 26 -18.65 -8.86 8.06
CA MET A 26 -18.97 -7.86 7.04
C MET A 26 -20.01 -8.39 6.05
N SER A 27 -20.80 -7.48 5.46
CA SER A 27 -21.59 -7.83 4.28
C SER A 27 -20.68 -8.05 3.07
N LEU A 28 -21.10 -8.90 2.13
CA LEU A 28 -20.37 -9.15 0.88
C LEU A 28 -20.05 -7.85 0.13
N GLN A 29 -21.01 -6.92 0.06
CA GLN A 29 -20.81 -5.63 -0.60
C GLN A 29 -19.76 -4.77 0.11
N ALA A 30 -19.78 -4.72 1.44
CA ALA A 30 -18.79 -3.96 2.22
C ALA A 30 -17.38 -4.55 2.02
N TYR A 31 -17.26 -5.88 2.08
CA TYR A 31 -16.02 -6.59 1.84
C TYR A 31 -15.45 -6.32 0.45
N LEU A 32 -16.26 -6.46 -0.60
CA LEU A 32 -15.84 -6.19 -1.99
C LEU A 32 -15.43 -4.71 -2.17
N ARG A 33 -16.17 -3.78 -1.56
CA ARG A 33 -15.81 -2.35 -1.60
C ARG A 33 -14.45 -2.10 -0.98
N GLU A 34 -14.16 -2.69 0.17
CA GLU A 34 -12.87 -2.56 0.84
C GLU A 34 -11.74 -3.16 0.00
N ALA A 35 -11.93 -4.36 -0.55
CA ALA A 35 -10.97 -5.01 -1.43
C ALA A 35 -10.67 -4.16 -2.67
N MET A 36 -11.69 -3.59 -3.31
CA MET A 36 -11.53 -2.68 -4.44
C MET A 36 -10.77 -1.41 -4.06
N GLN A 37 -11.04 -0.83 -2.89
CA GLN A 37 -10.32 0.36 -2.41
C GLN A 37 -8.84 0.07 -2.15
N ALA A 38 -8.54 -1.07 -1.53
CA ALA A 38 -7.18 -1.52 -1.30
C ALA A 38 -6.43 -1.71 -2.63
N GLN A 39 -7.06 -2.37 -3.61
CA GLN A 39 -6.48 -2.56 -4.94
C GLN A 39 -6.27 -1.23 -5.67
N ALA A 40 -7.24 -0.32 -5.63
CA ALA A 40 -7.10 1.00 -6.24
C ALA A 40 -5.98 1.82 -5.58
N ALA A 41 -5.83 1.74 -4.25
CA ALA A 41 -4.71 2.37 -3.55
C ALA A 41 -3.37 1.77 -3.97
N HIS A 42 -3.27 0.44 -4.07
CA HIS A 42 -2.08 -0.24 -4.54
C HIS A 42 -1.69 0.20 -5.97
N LEU A 43 -2.64 0.19 -6.91
CA LEU A 43 -2.41 0.60 -8.29
C LEU A 43 -1.98 2.08 -8.39
N ARG A 44 -2.57 2.97 -7.60
CA ARG A 44 -2.15 4.38 -7.54
C ARG A 44 -0.71 4.54 -7.04
N ARG A 45 -0.34 3.84 -5.96
CA ARG A 45 1.04 3.84 -5.45
C ARG A 45 2.01 3.32 -6.50
N ARG A 46 1.70 2.20 -7.14
CA ARG A 46 2.52 1.62 -8.22
C ARG A 46 2.66 2.57 -9.40
N GLY A 47 1.58 3.23 -9.81
CA GLY A 47 1.61 4.27 -10.84
C GLY A 47 2.50 5.45 -10.48
N ALA A 48 2.47 5.90 -9.22
CA ALA A 48 3.36 6.95 -8.74
C ALA A 48 4.83 6.51 -8.75
N LEU A 49 5.14 5.30 -8.27
CA LEU A 49 6.48 4.73 -8.31
C LEU A 49 7.01 4.64 -9.75
N ASN A 50 6.19 4.16 -10.69
CA ASN A 50 6.58 4.07 -12.10
C ASN A 50 6.90 5.45 -12.70
N ARG A 51 6.09 6.48 -12.39
CA ARG A 51 6.36 7.85 -12.83
C ARG A 51 7.67 8.38 -12.25
N THR A 52 7.90 8.16 -10.96
CA THR A 52 9.16 8.56 -10.30
C THR A 52 10.35 7.83 -10.91
N ALA A 53 10.26 6.52 -11.12
CA ALA A 53 11.31 5.74 -11.76
C ALA A 53 11.62 6.24 -13.18
N ALA A 54 10.59 6.55 -13.97
CA ALA A 54 10.77 7.12 -15.32
C ALA A 54 11.46 8.49 -15.29
N ARG A 55 11.14 9.34 -14.30
CA ARG A 55 11.82 10.63 -14.09
C ARG A 55 13.29 10.44 -13.70
N LEU A 56 13.57 9.54 -12.76
CA LEU A 56 14.92 9.27 -12.24
C LEU A 56 15.84 8.66 -13.30
N ARG A 57 15.31 7.87 -14.26
CA ARG A 57 16.11 7.35 -15.39
C ARG A 57 16.78 8.43 -16.24
N ARG A 58 16.28 9.68 -16.19
CA ARG A 58 16.86 10.82 -16.92
C ARG A 58 17.80 11.65 -16.05
N GLN A 59 18.04 11.24 -14.82
CA GLN A 59 18.95 11.91 -13.89
C GLN A 59 20.23 11.09 -13.74
N PRO A 60 21.36 11.74 -13.48
CA PRO A 60 22.59 11.03 -13.11
C PRO A 60 22.36 10.20 -11.84
N ALA A 61 23.05 9.05 -11.77
CA ALA A 61 23.05 8.25 -10.56
C ALA A 61 23.63 9.06 -9.40
N VAL A 62 23.08 8.84 -8.20
CA VAL A 62 23.66 9.40 -6.98
C VAL A 62 24.90 8.58 -6.64
N GLU A 63 26.00 9.26 -6.32
CA GLU A 63 27.23 8.61 -5.88
C GLU A 63 26.98 7.81 -4.59
N GLU A 64 27.62 6.65 -4.46
CA GLU A 64 27.35 5.74 -3.34
C GLU A 64 27.69 6.38 -1.98
N GLN A 65 28.69 7.26 -1.94
CA GLN A 65 29.05 8.00 -0.73
C GLN A 65 27.93 8.94 -0.26
N ASP A 66 27.32 9.68 -1.20
CA ASP A 66 26.20 10.58 -0.89
C ASP A 66 24.96 9.80 -0.47
N ARG A 67 24.72 8.66 -1.13
CA ARG A 67 23.62 7.76 -0.78
C ARG A 67 23.76 7.24 0.64
N GLN A 68 24.95 6.79 1.02
CA GLN A 68 25.23 6.24 2.34
C GLN A 68 25.07 7.31 3.43
N ALA A 69 25.60 8.52 3.19
CA ALA A 69 25.44 9.64 4.13
C ALA A 69 23.97 10.01 4.38
N VAL A 70 23.12 9.97 3.35
CA VAL A 70 21.68 10.22 3.48
C VAL A 70 20.97 9.11 4.26
N LEU A 71 21.30 7.84 4.01
CA LEU A 71 20.70 6.71 4.74
C LEU A 71 21.07 6.74 6.22
N GLU A 72 22.34 7.03 6.55
CA GLU A 72 22.79 7.17 7.93
C GLU A 72 22.09 8.33 8.65
N ALA A 73 21.87 9.46 7.97
CA ALA A 73 21.12 10.58 8.54
C ALA A 73 19.65 10.20 8.82
N ILE A 74 19.01 9.44 7.94
CA ILE A 74 17.64 8.94 8.13
C ILE A 74 17.59 7.99 9.35
N ASP A 75 18.51 7.04 9.44
CA ASP A 75 18.57 6.08 10.54
C ASP A 75 18.80 6.78 11.88
N GLY A 76 19.67 7.80 11.92
CA GLY A 76 19.88 8.66 13.08
C GLY A 76 18.59 9.33 13.56
N VAL A 77 17.83 9.95 12.64
CA VAL A 77 16.54 10.58 12.96
C VAL A 77 15.51 9.57 13.49
N HIS A 78 15.47 8.37 12.92
CA HIS A 78 14.57 7.32 13.40
C HIS A 78 14.96 6.82 14.80
N ALA A 79 16.26 6.66 15.07
CA ALA A 79 16.76 6.28 16.39
C ALA A 79 16.44 7.34 17.46
N GLU A 80 16.67 8.62 17.16
CA GLU A 80 16.32 9.73 18.05
C GLU A 80 14.82 9.78 18.35
N ARG A 81 13.98 9.56 17.32
CA ARG A 81 12.54 9.53 17.49
C ARG A 81 12.10 8.34 18.35
N GLY A 82 12.70 7.16 18.18
CA GLY A 82 12.47 5.99 19.01
C GLY A 82 12.82 6.25 20.48
N ALA A 83 13.97 6.87 20.74
CA ALA A 83 14.40 7.25 22.08
C ALA A 83 13.46 8.25 22.77
N ARG A 84 12.88 9.20 22.00
CA ARG A 84 11.88 10.15 22.53
C ARG A 84 10.53 9.48 22.85
N LEU A 85 10.12 8.48 22.07
CA LEU A 85 8.86 7.76 22.27
C LEU A 85 8.93 6.69 23.38
N GLY A 86 10.10 6.09 23.60
CA GLY A 86 10.35 5.14 24.70
C GLY A 86 10.55 5.79 26.08
N ARG A 87 10.62 7.14 26.14
CA ARG A 87 10.80 7.93 27.37
C ARG A 87 9.50 8.50 27.95
N LYS A 88 8.35 7.97 27.55
CA LYS A 88 7.06 8.40 28.10
C LYS A 88 6.86 7.73 29.48
N PRO A 89 6.61 8.50 30.57
CA PRO A 89 6.33 7.94 31.89
C PRO A 89 5.04 7.13 31.92
#